data_AF-A0A7X5ISZ4-F1
#
_entry.id   AF-A0A7X5ISZ4-F1
#
_cell.length_a   1.000
_cell.length_b   1.000
_cell.length_c   1.000
_cell.angle_alpha   90.00
_cell.angle_beta   90.00
_cell.angle_gamma   90.00
#
_symmetry.space_group_name_H-M   'P 1'
#
loop_
_entity.id
_entity.type
_entity.pdbx_description
1 polymer ?
#
loop_
_entity_poly.entity_id
_entity_poly.type
_entity_poly.pdbx_seq_one_letter_code
_entity_poly.pdbx_strand_id
1 'polypeptide(L)'
;TPPNMVLIGIALFLTLFTMGPTIDAVNEQAYAPYVDGQITQEEFFSRATVPLKDFMLHQTAPSALKLFCDLADVEVPDVDDETLAQELPMRVVTPAFMTSELKKAFEIGFYLYIPFLLIDIIVSSTLMSMGMIMLPPSMISTPFKLLLFITLNGWELVFSTLVQGFR
;
A
#
# COMPACT_ATOMS: atom_id res chain seq x y z
N THR A 1 -3.16 -17.43 13.19
CA THR A 1 -2.74 -16.26 12.40
C THR A 1 -1.49 -16.62 11.61
N PRO A 2 -1.28 -16.11 10.39
CA PRO A 2 -0.06 -16.36 9.64
C PRO A 2 1.16 -15.80 10.39
N PRO A 3 2.34 -16.45 10.34
CA PRO A 3 3.57 -15.90 10.91
C PRO A 3 3.96 -14.58 10.24
N ASN A 4 4.49 -13.62 11.00
CA ASN A 4 4.93 -12.32 10.46
C ASN A 4 5.93 -12.47 9.30
N MET A 5 6.83 -13.46 9.35
CA MET A 5 7.78 -13.75 8.26
C MET A 5 7.09 -14.11 6.96
N VAL A 6 5.97 -14.85 7.03
CA VAL A 6 5.18 -15.21 5.85
C VAL A 6 4.50 -13.97 5.27
N LEU A 7 3.96 -13.10 6.12
CA LEU A 7 3.35 -11.83 5.69
C LEU A 7 4.36 -10.91 5.01
N ILE A 8 5.57 -10.78 5.58
CA ILE A 8 6.66 -10.00 4.98
C ILE A 8 7.06 -10.59 3.63
N GLY A 9 7.18 -11.92 3.53
CA GLY A 9 7.50 -12.59 2.27
C GLY A 9 6.45 -12.32 1.19
N ILE A 10 5.17 -12.46 1.52
CA ILE A 10 4.06 -12.15 0.59
C ILE A 10 4.10 -10.68 0.18
N ALA A 11 4.26 -9.76 1.14
CA ALA A 11 4.34 -8.33 0.86
C ALA A 11 5.49 -8.01 -0.10
N LEU A 12 6.67 -8.58 0.12
CA LEU A 12 7.83 -8.38 -0.75
C LEU A 12 7.58 -8.87 -2.19
N PHE A 13 6.99 -10.06 -2.35
CA PHE A 13 6.66 -10.58 -3.69
C PHE A 13 5.59 -9.73 -4.38
N LEU A 14 4.59 -9.25 -3.64
CA LEU A 14 3.59 -8.32 -4.18
C LEU A 14 4.22 -6.98 -4.57
N THR A 15 5.17 -6.45 -3.79
CA THR A 15 5.94 -5.25 -4.14
C THR A 15 6.70 -5.47 -5.44
N LEU A 16 7.44 -6.57 -5.58
CA LEU A 16 8.17 -6.86 -6.83
C LEU A 16 7.23 -7.04 -8.03
N PHE A 17 6.07 -7.67 -7.82
CA PHE A 17 5.08 -7.86 -8.88
C PHE A 17 4.44 -6.54 -9.35
N THR A 18 4.09 -5.67 -8.40
CA THR A 18 3.49 -4.36 -8.69
C THR A 18 4.50 -3.36 -9.25
N MET A 19 5.73 -3.40 -8.77
CA MET A 19 6.83 -2.52 -9.20
C MET A 19 7.53 -2.97 -10.49
N GLY A 20 7.11 -4.07 -11.12
CA GLY A 20 7.75 -4.61 -12.33
C GLY A 20 8.09 -3.56 -13.38
N PRO A 21 7.12 -2.74 -13.86
CA PRO A 21 7.38 -1.70 -14.86
C PRO A 21 8.38 -0.64 -14.40
N THR A 22 8.33 -0.26 -13.12
CA THR A 22 9.25 0.72 -12.52
C THR A 22 10.66 0.16 -12.45
N ILE A 23 10.81 -1.11 -12.06
CA ILE A 23 12.11 -1.81 -11.99
C ILE A 23 12.71 -1.94 -13.39
N ASP A 24 11.89 -2.31 -14.39
CA ASP A 24 12.32 -2.41 -15.78
C ASP A 24 12.79 -1.04 -16.32
N ALA A 25 12.05 0.04 -16.02
CA ALA A 25 12.45 1.39 -16.39
C ALA A 25 13.77 1.83 -15.74
N VAL A 26 13.98 1.54 -14.44
CA VAL A 26 15.27 1.79 -13.76
C VAL A 26 16.38 0.98 -14.42
N ASN A 27 16.10 -0.26 -14.80
CA ASN A 27 17.09 -1.14 -15.43
C ASN A 27 17.55 -0.58 -16.79
N GLU A 28 16.61 -0.19 -17.65
CA GLU A 28 16.88 0.33 -18.98
C GLU A 28 17.51 1.73 -18.96
N GLN A 29 17.01 2.61 -18.09
CA GLN A 29 17.41 4.03 -18.10
C GLN A 29 18.66 4.33 -17.29
N ALA A 30 18.93 3.54 -16.24
CA ALA A 30 20.03 3.78 -15.30
C ALA A 30 20.98 2.60 -15.17
N TYR A 31 20.50 1.39 -14.88
CA TYR A 31 21.38 0.26 -14.54
C TYR A 31 22.24 -0.23 -15.71
N ALA A 32 21.64 -0.54 -16.86
CA ALA A 32 22.38 -1.03 -18.02
C ALA A 32 23.42 0.00 -18.53
N PRO A 33 23.08 1.30 -18.73
CA PRO A 33 24.05 2.31 -19.11
C PRO A 33 25.19 2.49 -18.09
N TYR A 34 24.93 2.29 -16.79
CA TYR A 34 25.95 2.40 -15.75
C TYR A 34 26.94 1.24 -15.80
N VAL A 35 26.44 0.00 -15.94
CA VAL A 35 27.29 -1.20 -16.07
C VAL A 35 28.12 -1.16 -17.35
N ASP A 36 27.57 -0.61 -18.43
CA ASP A 36 28.27 -0.40 -19.71
C ASP A 36 29.27 0.77 -19.67
N GLY A 37 29.40 1.48 -18.54
CA GLY A 37 30.30 2.61 -18.37
C GLY A 37 29.90 3.86 -19.17
N GLN A 38 28.66 3.94 -19.65
CA GLN A 38 28.15 5.06 -20.43
C GLN A 38 27.75 6.27 -19.57
N ILE A 39 27.42 6.02 -18.31
CA ILE A 39 27.04 7.07 -17.34
C ILE A 39 27.86 6.97 -16.05
N THR A 40 28.02 8.09 -15.36
CA THR A 40 28.66 8.13 -14.04
C THR A 40 27.69 7.66 -12.95
N GLN A 41 28.22 7.40 -11.76
CA GLN A 41 27.40 7.05 -10.59
C GLN A 41 26.41 8.18 -10.20
N GLU A 42 26.80 9.44 -10.38
CA GLU A 42 25.92 10.58 -10.10
C GLU A 42 24.73 10.63 -11.08
N GLU A 43 25.01 10.42 -12.36
CA GLU A 43 23.99 10.34 -13.41
C GLU A 43 23.08 9.12 -13.22
N PHE A 44 23.62 7.99 -12.74
CA PHE A 44 22.82 6.82 -12.37
C PHE A 44 21.75 7.16 -11.34
N PHE A 45 22.11 7.87 -10.26
CA PHE A 45 21.12 8.25 -9.25
C PHE A 45 20.08 9.22 -9.81
N SER A 46 20.50 10.19 -10.63
CA SER A 46 19.57 11.13 -11.28
C SER A 46 18.54 10.39 -12.12
N ARG A 47 18.98 9.47 -12.99
CA ARG A 47 18.09 8.69 -13.88
C ARG A 47 17.24 7.67 -13.15
N ALA A 48 17.80 6.95 -12.17
CA ALA A 48 17.05 5.95 -11.41
C ALA A 48 15.94 6.59 -10.55
N THR A 49 16.12 7.84 -10.13
CA THR A 49 15.17 8.58 -9.31
C THR A 49 13.89 8.94 -10.08
N VAL A 50 13.96 9.17 -11.39
CA VAL A 50 12.82 9.57 -12.23
C VAL A 50 11.67 8.55 -12.19
N PRO A 51 11.85 7.29 -12.61
CA PRO A 51 10.76 6.31 -12.62
C PRO A 51 10.23 6.00 -11.20
N LEU A 52 11.10 6.06 -10.19
CA LEU A 52 10.68 5.91 -8.79
C LEU A 52 9.77 7.07 -8.35
N LYS A 53 10.15 8.31 -8.71
CA LYS A 53 9.35 9.49 -8.38
C LYS A 53 8.02 9.46 -9.11
N ASP A 54 8.01 9.07 -10.38
CA ASP A 54 6.77 8.93 -11.15
C ASP A 54 5.82 7.95 -10.49
N PHE A 55 6.30 6.76 -10.12
CA PHE A 55 5.50 5.78 -9.40
C PHE A 55 4.91 6.35 -8.10
N MET A 56 5.72 7.06 -7.30
CA MET A 56 5.25 7.65 -6.04
C MET A 56 4.22 8.76 -6.26
N LEU A 57 4.44 9.63 -7.25
CA LEU A 57 3.54 10.75 -7.55
C LEU A 57 2.16 10.27 -8.01
N HIS A 58 2.12 9.25 -8.87
CA HIS A 58 0.86 8.64 -9.32
C HIS A 58 -0.01 8.14 -8.16
N GLN A 59 0.61 7.71 -7.07
CA GLN A 59 -0.09 7.15 -5.91
C GLN A 59 -0.27 8.12 -4.75
N THR A 60 0.35 9.29 -4.83
CA THR A 60 0.25 10.30 -3.78
C THR A 60 -1.04 11.09 -3.92
N ALA A 61 -1.78 11.25 -2.82
CA ALA A 61 -2.96 12.09 -2.82
C ALA A 61 -2.57 13.57 -2.94
N PRO A 62 -3.25 14.38 -3.78
CA PRO A 62 -2.97 15.81 -3.92
C PRO A 62 -2.93 16.57 -2.59
N SER A 63 -3.81 16.21 -1.67
CA SER A 63 -3.87 16.81 -0.33
C SER A 63 -2.63 16.51 0.52
N ALA A 64 -2.06 15.30 0.39
CA ALA A 64 -0.85 14.93 1.10
C ALA A 64 0.37 15.62 0.49
N LEU A 65 0.45 15.68 -0.85
CA LEU A 65 1.53 16.37 -1.54
C LEU A 65 1.58 17.85 -1.16
N LYS A 66 0.42 18.53 -1.19
CA LYS A 66 0.29 19.93 -0.79
C LYS A 66 0.76 20.18 0.64
N LEU A 67 0.33 19.35 1.58
CA LEU A 67 0.75 19.46 2.99
C LEU A 67 2.28 19.43 3.13
N PHE A 68 2.96 18.50 2.47
CA PHE A 68 4.41 18.40 2.57
C PHE A 68 5.15 19.49 1.78
N CYS A 69 4.57 20.03 0.71
CA CYS A 69 5.11 21.21 0.03
C CYS A 69 5.03 22.45 0.96
N ASP A 70 3.87 22.68 1.59
CA ASP A 70 3.65 23.77 2.54
C ASP A 70 4.62 23.67 3.74
N LEU A 71 4.84 22.46 4.28
CA LEU A 71 5.79 22.22 5.36
C LEU A 71 7.25 22.42 4.96
N ALA A 72 7.57 22.20 3.68
CA ALA A 72 8.93 22.32 3.14
C ALA A 72 9.24 23.73 2.59
N ASP A 73 8.26 24.65 2.63
CA ASP A 73 8.32 25.99 2.03
C ASP A 73 8.72 25.93 0.55
N VAL A 74 8.13 24.96 -0.18
CA VAL A 74 8.30 24.75 -1.62
C VAL A 74 7.02 25.17 -2.32
N GLU A 75 7.13 25.89 -3.44
CA GLU A 75 5.97 26.23 -4.26
C GLU A 75 5.22 24.94 -4.64
N VAL A 76 3.92 24.91 -4.32
CA VAL A 76 3.05 23.80 -4.67
C VAL A 76 2.87 23.84 -6.19
N PRO A 77 3.39 22.88 -6.95
CA PRO A 77 3.11 22.82 -8.37
C PRO A 77 1.62 22.51 -8.56
N ASP A 78 1.07 22.93 -9.71
CA ASP A 78 -0.30 22.57 -10.03
C ASP A 78 -0.37 21.04 -10.09
N VAL A 79 -1.20 20.44 -9.23
CA VAL A 79 -1.14 18.99 -8.97
C VAL A 79 -1.59 18.17 -10.18
N ASP A 80 -2.25 18.82 -11.13
CA ASP A 80 -2.69 18.26 -12.40
C ASP A 80 -1.58 18.30 -13.48
N ASP A 81 -0.44 18.95 -13.21
CA ASP A 81 0.70 18.98 -14.11
C ASP A 81 1.81 18.03 -13.60
N GLU A 82 1.80 16.82 -14.15
CA GLU A 82 2.78 15.76 -13.84
C GLU A 82 4.23 16.22 -14.07
N THR A 83 4.47 17.13 -15.02
CA THR A 83 5.81 17.61 -15.34
C THR A 83 6.37 18.51 -14.25
N LEU A 84 5.52 19.38 -13.68
CA LEU A 84 5.87 20.23 -12.54
C LEU A 84 6.00 19.42 -11.24
N ALA A 85 5.19 18.38 -11.07
CA ALA A 85 5.28 17.48 -9.91
C ALA A 85 6.62 16.69 -9.88
N GLN A 86 7.19 16.36 -11.05
CA GLN A 86 8.51 15.71 -11.13
C GLN A 86 9.66 16.58 -10.62
N GLU A 87 9.53 17.91 -10.67
CA GLU A 87 10.54 18.84 -10.17
C GLU A 87 10.64 18.84 -8.63
N LEU A 88 9.62 18.31 -7.94
CA LEU A 88 9.59 18.30 -6.48
C LEU A 88 10.75 17.51 -5.87
N PRO A 89 11.41 18.03 -4.82
CA PRO A 89 12.46 17.31 -4.13
C PRO A 89 11.97 15.96 -3.56
N MET A 90 12.82 14.92 -3.61
CA MET A 90 12.46 13.60 -3.08
C MET A 90 12.10 13.64 -1.59
N ARG A 91 12.72 14.55 -0.82
CA ARG A 91 12.39 14.80 0.59
C ARG A 91 10.94 15.21 0.85
N VAL A 92 10.22 15.69 -0.17
CA VAL A 92 8.80 16.06 -0.12
C VAL A 92 7.93 14.91 -0.63
N VAL A 93 8.30 14.35 -1.78
CA VAL A 93 7.52 13.29 -2.45
C VAL A 93 7.45 12.02 -1.60
N THR A 94 8.58 11.56 -1.03
CA THR A 94 8.62 10.32 -0.24
C THR A 94 7.68 10.35 0.98
N PRO A 95 7.73 11.33 1.89
CA PRO A 95 6.82 11.34 3.04
C PRO A 95 5.35 11.60 2.64
N ALA A 96 5.09 12.34 1.55
CA ALA A 96 3.75 12.52 1.02
C ALA A 96 3.14 11.20 0.50
N PHE A 97 3.93 10.43 -0.25
CA PHE A 97 3.58 9.08 -0.69
C PHE A 97 3.32 8.15 0.50
N MET A 98 4.25 8.08 1.45
CA MET A 98 4.10 7.22 2.64
C MET A 98 2.83 7.53 3.44
N THR A 99 2.51 8.81 3.61
CA THR A 99 1.30 9.23 4.35
C THR A 99 0.03 8.89 3.58
N SER A 100 0.04 9.06 2.25
CA SER A 100 -1.07 8.68 1.37
C SER A 100 -1.33 7.17 1.42
N GLU A 101 -0.28 6.37 1.32
CA GLU A 101 -0.37 4.91 1.36
C GLU A 101 -0.77 4.38 2.74
N LEU A 102 -0.30 4.99 3.83
CA LEU A 102 -0.79 4.66 5.17
C LEU A 102 -2.30 4.90 5.28
N LYS A 103 -2.80 6.04 4.79
CA LYS A 103 -4.23 6.34 4.80
C LYS A 103 -5.01 5.29 4.00
N LYS A 104 -4.60 4.98 2.77
CA LYS A 104 -5.24 3.93 1.95
C LYS A 104 -5.21 2.57 2.64
N ALA A 105 -4.08 2.19 3.24
CA ALA A 105 -3.94 0.93 3.97
C ALA A 105 -4.89 0.85 5.17
N PHE A 106 -5.08 1.95 5.90
CA PHE A 106 -6.07 2.03 6.99
C PHE A 106 -7.50 1.89 6.46
N GLU A 107 -7.84 2.54 5.35
CA GLU A 107 -9.17 2.44 4.72
C GLU A 107 -9.46 1.01 4.26
N ILE A 108 -8.53 0.36 3.56
CA ILE A 108 -8.64 -1.04 3.12
C ILE A 108 -8.78 -1.95 4.35
N GLY A 109 -7.91 -1.77 5.36
CA GLY A 109 -7.97 -2.54 6.59
C GLY A 109 -9.31 -2.38 7.32
N PHE A 110 -9.86 -1.17 7.34
CA PHE A 110 -11.18 -0.89 7.91
C PHE A 110 -12.29 -1.62 7.15
N TYR A 111 -12.32 -1.54 5.82
CA TYR A 111 -13.33 -2.23 5.02
C TYR A 111 -13.26 -3.75 5.16
N LEU A 112 -12.05 -4.32 5.20
CA LEU A 112 -11.85 -5.74 5.44
C LEU A 112 -12.32 -6.15 6.85
N TYR A 113 -12.22 -5.26 7.83
CA TYR A 113 -12.58 -5.55 9.22
C TYR A 113 -14.10 -5.57 9.48
N ILE A 114 -14.88 -4.75 8.76
CA ILE A 114 -16.35 -4.65 8.90
C ILE A 114 -17.08 -6.01 8.93
N PRO A 115 -16.92 -6.92 7.94
CA PRO A 115 -17.65 -8.19 7.94
C PRO A 115 -17.31 -9.07 9.14
N PHE A 116 -16.06 -9.05 9.61
CA PHE A 116 -15.64 -9.83 10.78
C PHE A 116 -16.20 -9.25 12.08
N LEU A 117 -16.26 -7.92 12.20
CA LEU A 117 -16.88 -7.24 13.32
C LEU A 117 -18.38 -7.54 13.40
N LEU A 118 -19.08 -7.59 12.25
CA LEU A 118 -20.49 -7.97 12.21
C LEU A 118 -20.70 -9.40 12.73
N ILE A 119 -19.83 -10.35 12.35
CA ILE A 119 -19.88 -11.72 12.90
C ILE A 119 -19.70 -11.69 14.42
N ASP A 120 -18.74 -10.92 14.94
CA ASP A 120 -18.51 -10.84 16.39
C ASP A 120 -19.74 -10.30 17.15
N ILE A 121 -20.39 -9.26 16.61
CA ILE A 121 -21.60 -8.68 17.22
C ILE A 121 -22.77 -9.68 17.18
N ILE A 122 -22.98 -10.36 16.05
CA ILE A 122 -24.07 -11.34 15.90
C ILE A 122 -23.85 -12.53 16.84
N VAL A 123 -22.63 -13.08 16.89
CA VAL A 123 -22.32 -14.23 17.77
C VAL A 123 -22.45 -13.83 19.23
N SER A 124 -21.93 -12.66 19.63
CA SER A 124 -22.02 -12.18 21.01
C SER A 124 -23.46 -11.96 21.46
N SER A 125 -24.27 -11.29 20.64
CA SER A 125 -25.69 -11.03 20.95
C SER A 125 -26.51 -12.33 21.04
N THR A 126 -26.20 -13.33 20.19
CA THR A 126 -26.86 -14.65 20.23
C THR A 126 -26.48 -15.42 21.49
N LEU A 127 -25.19 -15.46 21.86
CA LEU A 127 -24.73 -16.15 23.08
C LEU A 127 -25.31 -15.52 24.36
N MET A 128 -25.34 -14.19 24.41
CA MET A 128 -25.98 -13.46 25.51
C MET A 128 -27.47 -13.80 25.62
N SER A 129 -28.17 -13.91 24.49
CA SER A 129 -29.60 -14.28 24.44
C SER A 129 -29.85 -15.72 24.91
N MET A 130 -28.88 -16.64 24.72
CA MET A 130 -28.95 -18.01 25.23
C MET A 130 -28.56 -18.14 26.72
N GLY A 131 -28.17 -17.04 27.37
CA GLY A 131 -27.71 -17.06 28.77
C GLY A 131 -26.29 -17.62 28.97
N MET A 132 -25.54 -17.85 27.89
CA MET A 132 -24.16 -18.38 27.96
C MET A 132 -23.16 -17.24 28.16
N ILE A 133 -23.14 -16.66 29.36
CA ILE A 133 -22.26 -15.52 29.70
C ILE A 133 -20.79 -15.95 29.86
N MET A 134 -20.54 -17.22 30.22
CA MET A 134 -19.21 -17.71 30.56
C MET A 134 -18.35 -18.14 29.37
N LEU A 135 -18.92 -18.31 28.18
CA LEU A 135 -18.15 -18.67 26.99
C LEU A 135 -17.65 -17.40 26.29
N PRO A 136 -16.33 -17.26 26.03
CA PRO A 136 -15.80 -16.12 25.29
C PRO A 136 -16.40 -16.10 23.87
N PRO A 137 -17.13 -15.03 23.47
CA PRO A 137 -17.76 -14.98 22.14
C PRO A 137 -16.75 -15.09 20.99
N SER A 138 -15.52 -14.65 21.21
CA SER A 138 -14.42 -14.72 20.24
C SER A 138 -14.03 -16.16 19.85
N MET A 139 -14.13 -17.12 20.78
CA MET A 139 -13.85 -18.52 20.46
C MET A 139 -14.91 -19.10 19.53
N ILE A 140 -16.18 -18.72 19.72
CA ILE A 140 -17.29 -19.18 18.89
C ILE A 140 -17.30 -18.45 17.55
N SER A 141 -16.95 -17.17 17.49
CA SER A 141 -16.95 -16.41 16.23
C SER A 141 -15.81 -16.78 15.28
N THR A 142 -14.66 -17.20 15.80
CA THR A 142 -13.47 -17.57 15.00
C THR A 142 -13.75 -18.57 13.86
N PRO A 143 -14.39 -19.74 14.08
CA PRO A 143 -14.69 -20.67 13.00
C PRO A 143 -15.60 -20.07 11.92
N PHE A 144 -16.58 -19.23 12.28
CA PHE A 144 -17.44 -18.54 11.31
C PHE A 144 -16.66 -17.53 10.46
N LYS A 145 -15.72 -16.79 11.07
CA LYS A 145 -14.84 -15.88 10.34
C LYS A 145 -13.96 -16.63 9.34
N LEU A 146 -13.38 -17.75 9.75
CA LEU A 146 -12.58 -18.59 8.86
C LEU A 146 -13.41 -19.18 7.73
N LEU A 147 -14.62 -19.65 8.02
CA LEU A 147 -15.56 -20.14 7.01
C LEU A 147 -15.87 -19.04 6.00
N LEU A 148 -16.30 -17.85 6.46
CA LEU A 148 -16.58 -16.71 5.59
C LEU A 148 -15.38 -16.40 4.69
N PHE A 149 -14.20 -16.27 5.29
CA PHE A 149 -12.99 -15.92 4.58
C PHE A 149 -12.60 -16.95 3.52
N ILE A 150 -12.76 -18.25 3.80
CA ILE A 150 -12.49 -19.31 2.82
C ILE A 150 -13.58 -19.33 1.73
N THR A 151 -14.86 -19.18 2.09
CA THR A 151 -15.97 -19.21 1.12
C THR A 151 -15.92 -18.08 0.09
N LEU A 152 -15.32 -16.95 0.46
CA LEU A 152 -15.17 -15.79 -0.41
C LEU A 152 -13.83 -15.76 -1.17
N ASN A 153 -13.01 -16.82 -1.08
CA ASN A 153 -11.61 -16.80 -1.55
C ASN A 153 -10.86 -15.55 -1.03
N GLY A 154 -10.95 -15.28 0.27
CA GLY A 154 -10.55 -14.00 0.86
C GLY A 154 -9.09 -13.59 0.58
N TRP A 155 -8.16 -14.54 0.45
CA TRP A 155 -6.78 -14.24 0.06
C TRP A 155 -6.67 -13.67 -1.37
N GLU A 156 -7.39 -14.27 -2.32
CA GLU A 156 -7.42 -13.80 -3.71
C GLU A 156 -8.06 -12.41 -3.80
N LEU A 157 -9.15 -12.19 -3.06
CA LEU A 157 -9.81 -10.89 -2.99
C LEU A 157 -8.89 -9.80 -2.41
N VAL A 158 -8.18 -10.10 -1.32
CA VAL A 158 -7.23 -9.16 -0.70
C VAL A 158 -6.08 -8.84 -1.67
N PHE A 159 -5.47 -9.86 -2.28
CA PHE A 159 -4.33 -9.63 -3.18
C PHE A 159 -4.74 -8.90 -4.45
N SER A 160 -5.87 -9.26 -5.05
CA SER A 160 -6.38 -8.57 -6.25
C SER A 160 -6.71 -7.10 -5.94
N THR A 161 -7.34 -6.81 -4.80
CA THR A 161 -7.64 -5.44 -4.38
C THR A 161 -6.36 -4.62 -4.16
N LEU A 162 -5.35 -5.20 -3.52
CA LEU A 162 -4.07 -4.54 -3.30
C LEU A 162 -3.36 -4.25 -4.63
N VAL A 163 -3.25 -5.23 -5.52
CA VAL A 163 -2.57 -5.07 -6.82
C VAL A 163 -3.30 -4.07 -7.73
N GLN A 164 -4.63 -4.12 -7.78
CA GLN A 164 -5.42 -3.17 -8.55
C GLN A 164 -5.34 -1.75 -8.00
N GLY A 165 -5.13 -1.57 -6.69
CA GLY A 165 -4.97 -0.25 -6.07
C GLY A 165 -3.67 0.47 -6.44
N PHE A 166 -2.68 -0.23 -7.00
CA PHE A 166 -1.40 0.34 -7.48
C PHE A 166 -1.33 0.48 -9.01
N ARG A 167 -2.38 0.10 -9.73
CA ARG A 167 -2.53 0.31 -11.17
C ARG A 167 -3.36 1.55 -11.43
#